data_AF-A0A1S8C683-F1
#
_entry.id   AF-A0A1S8C683-F1
#
_cell.length_a   1.000
_cell.length_b   1.000
_cell.length_c   1.000
_cell.angle_alpha   90.00
_cell.angle_beta   90.00
_cell.angle_gamma   90.00
#
_symmetry.space_group_name_H-M   'P 1'
#
loop_
_entity.id
_entity.type
_entity.pdbx_description
1 polymer ?
#
loop_
_entity_poly.entity_id
_entity_poly.type
_entity_poly.pdbx_seq_one_letter_code
_entity_poly.pdbx_strand_id
1 'polypeptide(L)'
;RGGGTNKHDARETVASLLADAAAGRLRSGGDPDDLVRTLQARGAQPVLLPDWRAIDAAEIALGATRGRDRTTLHERAALLAAVRAAAAR
;
A
#
# COMPACT_ATOMS: atom_id res chain seq x y z
N ARG A 1 -13.82 23.98 2.89
CA ARG A 1 -12.74 24.11 3.91
C ARG A 1 -12.72 22.81 4.71
N GLY A 2 -11.63 22.04 4.73
CA GLY A 2 -11.58 20.79 5.51
C GLY A 2 -10.45 19.81 5.21
N GLY A 3 -9.75 19.91 4.08
CA GLY A 3 -8.60 19.05 3.77
C GLY A 3 -7.28 19.78 3.98
N GLY A 4 -6.71 19.74 5.19
CA GLY A 4 -5.44 20.41 5.44
C GLY A 4 -4.78 20.07 6.77
N THR A 5 -5.58 19.74 7.79
CA THR A 5 -5.09 19.38 9.14
C THR A 5 -4.27 18.10 9.11
N ASN A 6 -4.76 17.04 8.45
CA ASN A 6 -4.03 15.78 8.34
C ASN A 6 -2.64 15.92 7.68
N LYS A 7 -2.48 16.90 6.78
CA LYS A 7 -1.19 17.16 6.11
C LYS A 7 -0.24 18.00 6.98
N HIS A 8 -0.77 18.82 7.88
CA HIS A 8 0.05 19.60 8.82
C HIS A 8 0.53 18.71 9.96
N ASP A 9 -0.39 17.96 10.57
CA ASP A 9 -0.10 17.07 11.71
C ASP A 9 0.86 15.94 11.32
N ALA A 10 0.73 15.42 10.09
CA ALA A 10 1.68 14.44 9.56
C ALA A 10 3.10 15.02 9.42
N ARG A 11 3.25 16.31 9.11
CA ARG A 11 4.59 16.92 8.96
C ARG A 11 5.29 17.10 10.29
N GLU A 12 4.58 17.56 11.32
CA GLU A 12 5.16 17.71 12.66
C GLU A 12 5.61 16.35 13.20
N THR A 13 4.79 15.32 13.01
CA THR A 13 5.12 13.94 13.41
C THR A 13 6.37 13.44 12.69
N VAL A 14 6.49 13.67 11.38
CA VAL A 14 7.68 13.27 10.60
C VAL A 14 8.92 14.03 11.06
N ALA A 15 8.80 15.33 11.36
CA ALA A 15 9.92 16.13 11.84
C ALA A 15 10.45 15.62 13.20
N SER A 16 9.56 15.29 14.13
CA SER A 16 9.94 14.67 15.42
C SER A 16 10.60 13.31 15.23
N LEU A 17 10.06 12.46 14.34
CA LEU A 17 10.64 11.15 14.06
C LEU A 17 12.05 11.24 13.47
N LEU A 18 12.28 12.19 12.56
CA LEU A 18 13.61 12.43 11.98
C LEU A 18 14.60 12.97 13.02
N ALA A 19 14.14 13.83 13.95
CA ALA A 19 14.98 14.31 15.03
C ALA A 19 15.42 13.17 15.97
N ASP A 20 14.52 12.23 16.28
CA ASP A 20 14.84 11.05 17.08
C ASP A 20 15.77 10.06 16.34
N ALA A 21 15.61 9.93 15.03
CA ALA A 21 16.54 9.17 14.18
C ALA A 21 17.95 9.77 14.22
N ALA A 22 18.06 11.09 14.02
CA ALA A 22 19.33 11.82 14.07
C ALA A 22 19.99 11.78 15.45
N ALA A 23 19.19 11.77 16.52
CA ALA A 23 19.66 11.64 17.90
C ALA A 23 20.00 10.19 18.32
N GLY A 24 19.89 9.21 17.41
CA GLY A 24 20.18 7.80 17.70
C GLY A 24 19.21 7.14 18.68
N ARG A 25 18.01 7.72 18.85
CA ARG A 25 16.98 7.21 19.78
C ARG A 25 16.13 6.10 19.17
N LEU A 26 16.19 5.93 17.85
CA LEU A 26 15.52 4.85 17.14
C LEU A 26 16.42 3.62 17.09
N ARG A 27 15.86 2.47 17.47
CA ARG A 27 16.49 1.17 17.20
C ARG A 27 16.27 0.83 15.74
N SER A 28 17.32 0.93 14.94
CA SER A 28 17.34 0.41 13.58
C SER A 28 17.93 -1.00 13.60
N GLY A 29 17.21 -1.96 13.00
CA GLY A 29 17.64 -3.34 12.93
C GLY A 29 16.45 -4.31 12.87
N GLY A 30 16.45 -5.15 11.85
CA GLY A 30 15.41 -6.14 11.58
C GLY A 30 15.43 -6.54 10.11
N ASP A 31 15.02 -7.77 9.81
CA ASP A 31 14.75 -8.19 8.44
C ASP A 31 13.57 -7.35 7.91
N PRO A 32 13.71 -6.60 6.81
CA PRO A 32 12.61 -5.85 6.20
C PRO A 32 11.36 -6.70 5.93
N ASP A 33 11.54 -8.01 5.73
CA ASP A 33 10.46 -8.95 5.44
C ASP A 33 9.86 -9.59 6.70
N ASP A 34 10.40 -9.34 7.90
CA ASP A 34 9.95 -9.97 9.15
C ASP A 34 8.46 -9.71 9.43
N LEU A 35 8.00 -8.49 9.15
CA LEU A 35 6.58 -8.13 9.29
C LEU A 35 5.70 -8.91 8.30
N VAL A 36 6.12 -9.01 7.03
CA VAL A 36 5.38 -9.74 5.99
C VAL A 36 5.29 -11.22 6.35
N ARG A 37 6.41 -11.82 6.74
CA ARG A 37 6.48 -13.23 7.19
C ARG A 37 5.62 -13.47 8.43
N THR A 38 5.67 -12.56 9.40
CA THR A 38 4.85 -12.63 10.62
C THR A 38 3.36 -12.58 10.30
N LEU A 39 2.93 -11.71 9.39
CA LEU A 39 1.54 -11.62 8.97
C LEU A 39 1.10 -12.91 8.24
N GLN A 40 1.94 -13.42 7.34
CA GLN A 40 1.67 -14.69 6.64
C GLN A 40 1.58 -15.88 7.60
N ALA A 41 2.49 -15.97 8.58
CA ALA A 41 2.47 -17.01 9.60
C ALA A 41 1.21 -16.98 10.47
N ARG A 42 0.57 -15.81 10.62
CA ARG A 42 -0.72 -15.62 11.30
C ARG A 42 -1.93 -15.87 10.39
N GLY A 43 -1.72 -16.33 9.15
CA GLY A 43 -2.77 -16.62 8.18
C GLY A 43 -3.28 -15.40 7.41
N ALA A 44 -2.65 -14.23 7.56
CA ALA A 44 -3.00 -13.07 6.74
C ALA A 44 -2.43 -13.21 5.32
N GLN A 45 -3.04 -12.49 4.38
CA GLN A 45 -2.60 -12.39 2.98
C GLN A 45 -2.31 -10.91 2.68
N PRO A 46 -1.10 -10.41 2.98
CA PRO A 46 -0.74 -9.02 2.73
C PRO A 46 -0.80 -8.70 1.25
N VAL A 47 -1.44 -7.59 0.89
CA VAL A 47 -1.35 -7.01 -0.46
C VAL A 47 -0.22 -5.99 -0.41
N LEU A 48 0.91 -6.33 -1.04
CA LEU A 48 2.08 -5.47 -1.08
C LEU A 48 1.92 -4.40 -2.18
N LEU A 49 2.88 -3.47 -2.23
CA LEU A 49 2.84 -2.40 -3.23
C LEU A 49 2.78 -2.91 -4.68
N PRO A 50 3.51 -3.96 -5.10
CA PRO A 50 3.37 -4.53 -6.44
C PRO A 50 1.96 -5.07 -6.71
N ASP A 51 1.35 -5.74 -5.73
CA ASP A 51 -0.01 -6.29 -5.81
C ASP A 51 -1.05 -5.17 -5.97
N TRP A 52 -0.89 -4.09 -5.21
CA TRP A 52 -1.72 -2.89 -5.34
C TRP A 52 -1.61 -2.26 -6.73
N ARG A 53 -0.40 -2.17 -7.29
CA ARG A 53 -0.19 -1.66 -8.65
C ARG A 53 -0.85 -2.55 -9.71
N ALA A 54 -0.90 -3.87 -9.49
CA ALA A 54 -1.63 -4.77 -10.37
C ALA A 54 -3.14 -4.52 -10.36
N ILE A 55 -3.72 -4.22 -9.20
CA ILE A 55 -5.12 -3.79 -9.07
C ILE A 55 -5.36 -2.50 -9.85
N ASP A 56 -4.51 -1.47 -9.65
CA ASP A 56 -4.65 -0.18 -10.34
C ASP A 56 -4.58 -0.36 -11.87
N ALA A 57 -3.65 -1.16 -12.37
CA ALA A 57 -3.55 -1.50 -13.79
C ALA A 57 -4.80 -2.20 -14.32
N ALA A 58 -5.39 -3.12 -13.54
CA ALA A 58 -6.63 -3.80 -13.91
C ALA A 58 -7.82 -2.82 -13.97
N GLU A 59 -7.89 -1.85 -13.05
CA GLU A 59 -8.93 -0.82 -13.04
C GLU A 59 -8.80 0.17 -14.22
N ILE A 60 -7.57 0.52 -14.61
CA ILE A 60 -7.30 1.33 -15.80
C ILE A 60 -7.72 0.56 -17.06
N ALA A 61 -7.32 -0.70 -17.19
CA ALA A 61 -7.71 -1.55 -18.31
C ALA A 61 -9.24 -1.68 -18.41
N LEU A 62 -9.92 -1.86 -17.28
CA LEU A 62 -11.38 -1.91 -17.21
C LEU A 62 -12.03 -0.58 -17.60
N GLY A 63 -11.43 0.54 -17.19
CA GLY A 63 -11.83 1.88 -17.62
C GLY A 63 -11.76 2.03 -19.13
N ALA A 64 -10.65 1.63 -19.74
CA ALA A 64 -10.43 1.74 -21.19
C ALA A 64 -11.53 1.03 -22.00
N THR A 65 -11.99 -0.15 -21.54
CA THR A 65 -13.12 -0.87 -22.17
C THR A 65 -14.45 -0.11 -22.14
N ARG A 66 -14.59 0.87 -21.24
CA ARG A 66 -15.80 1.69 -21.03
C ARG A 66 -15.62 3.14 -21.48
N GLY A 67 -14.50 3.47 -22.13
CA GLY A 67 -14.16 4.84 -22.52
C GLY A 67 -13.92 5.78 -21.33
N ARG A 68 -13.40 5.26 -20.21
CA ARG A 68 -13.05 6.02 -19.00
C ARG A 68 -11.58 5.82 -18.66
N ASP A 69 -10.95 6.78 -17.99
CA ASP A 69 -9.55 6.66 -17.57
C ASP A 69 -9.33 5.53 -16.56
N ARG A 70 -10.33 5.28 -15.70
CA ARG A 70 -10.31 4.23 -14.68
C ARG A 70 -11.72 3.80 -14.34
N THR A 71 -11.90 2.54 -13.97
CA THR A 71 -13.13 2.05 -13.35
C THR A 71 -12.77 1.19 -12.15
N THR A 72 -13.26 1.57 -10.97
CA THR A 72 -12.96 0.88 -9.71
C THR A 72 -13.52 -0.55 -9.69
N LEU A 73 -12.71 -1.48 -9.19
CA LEU A 73 -13.12 -2.83 -8.85
C LEU A 73 -13.68 -2.83 -7.42
N HIS A 74 -14.98 -3.07 -7.27
CA HIS A 74 -15.63 -3.06 -5.96
C HIS A 74 -15.64 -4.43 -5.27
N GLU A 75 -15.45 -5.50 -6.04
CA GLU A 75 -15.52 -6.88 -5.52
C GLU A 75 -14.16 -7.36 -5.02
N ARG A 76 -14.11 -7.80 -3.76
CA ARG A 76 -12.89 -8.36 -3.15
C ARG A 76 -12.29 -9.51 -3.98
N ALA A 77 -13.15 -10.35 -4.55
CA ALA A 77 -12.70 -11.45 -5.41
C ALA A 77 -12.01 -10.95 -6.69
N ALA A 78 -12.50 -9.86 -7.27
CA ALA A 78 -11.91 -9.25 -8.46
C ALA A 78 -10.57 -8.57 -8.17
N LEU A 79 -10.47 -7.87 -7.03
CA LEU A 79 -9.21 -7.30 -6.54
C LEU A 79 -8.15 -8.40 -6.37
N LEU A 80 -8.49 -9.49 -5.69
CA LEU A 80 -7.56 -10.61 -5.49
C LEU A 80 -7.25 -11.37 -6.79
N ALA A 81 -8.16 -11.39 -7.76
CA ALA A 81 -7.90 -11.98 -9.08
C ALA A 81 -6.87 -11.16 -9.86
N ALA A 82 -6.94 -9.82 -9.81
CA ALA A 82 -5.94 -8.95 -10.42
C ALA A 82 -4.54 -9.17 -9.82
N VAL A 83 -4.45 -9.31 -8.50
CA VAL A 83 -3.20 -9.66 -7.81
C VAL A 83 -2.66 -11.01 -8.29
N ARG A 84 -3.50 -12.06 -8.29
CA ARG A 84 -3.07 -13.39 -8.75
C ARG A 84 -2.64 -13.42 -10.21
N ALA A 85 -3.32 -12.69 -11.08
CA ALA A 85 -2.99 -12.62 -12.51
C ALA A 85 -1.62 -11.96 -12.74
N ALA A 86 -1.23 -10.98 -11.93
CA ALA A 86 0.09 -10.37 -11.97
C ALA A 86 1.18 -11.28 -11.39
N ALA A 87 0.87 -12.06 -10.35
CA ALA A 87 1.81 -13.01 -9.74
C ALA A 87 2.08 -14.25 -10.62
N ALA A 88 1.16 -14.60 -11.52
CA ALA A 88 1.29 -15.74 -12.45
C ALA A 88 2.04 -15.41 -13.75
N ARG A 89 2.54 -14.18 -13.88
CA ARG A 89 3.21 -13.66 -15.08
C ARG A 89 4.71 -13.52 -14.84
#